data_AF-A0A9P0CSW6-F1
#
_entry.id   AF-A0A9P0CSW6-F1
#
_cell.length_a   1.000
_cell.length_b   1.000
_cell.length_c   1.000
_cell.angle_alpha   90.00
_cell.angle_beta   90.00
_cell.angle_gamma   90.00
#
_symmetry.space_group_name_H-M   'P 1'
#
loop_
_entity.id
_entity.type
_entity.pdbx_description
1 polymer ?
#
loop_
_entity_poly.entity_id
_entity_poly.type
_entity_poly.pdbx_seq_one_letter_code
_entity_poly.pdbx_strand_id
1 'polypeptide(L)'
;MNIEILENKAICKFNLRGMCRFGNRCWNRHEKITEVKEVEKIEPKPIEEESAYALSLTKPKNVPLREFFGPSTSSAEEAIQLIKISESEEKVCGICFDTILKKINKSEKTFGILPNCNHCFCFACIRKWR
;
A
#
# COMPACT_ATOMS: atom_id res chain seq x y z
N MET A 1 -11.38 -33.06 -7.74
CA MET A 1 -11.71 -32.29 -6.53
C MET A 1 -10.66 -31.18 -6.36
N ASN A 2 -11.05 -29.96 -6.74
CA ASN A 2 -10.54 -28.63 -6.37
C ASN A 2 -9.05 -28.49 -5.99
N ILE A 3 -8.19 -28.31 -7.00
CA ILE A 3 -6.78 -27.89 -6.85
C ILE A 3 -6.63 -26.36 -6.79
N GLU A 4 -7.67 -25.60 -7.15
CA GLU A 4 -7.57 -24.14 -7.41
C GLU A 4 -7.70 -23.22 -6.17
N ILE A 5 -7.82 -23.75 -4.94
CA ILE A 5 -8.03 -22.93 -3.73
C ILE A 5 -6.73 -22.69 -2.93
N LEU A 6 -5.60 -23.29 -3.33
CA LEU A 6 -4.33 -23.16 -2.60
C LEU A 6 -3.45 -21.98 -3.03
N GLU A 7 -3.75 -21.34 -4.16
CA GLU A 7 -2.85 -20.34 -4.76
C GLU A 7 -2.91 -18.94 -4.12
N ASN A 8 -3.94 -18.63 -3.31
CA ASN A 8 -4.09 -17.30 -2.71
C ASN A 8 -3.90 -17.23 -1.17
N LYS A 9 -3.04 -18.09 -0.60
CA LYS A 9 -2.70 -18.05 0.84
C LYS A 9 -1.36 -17.36 1.05
N ALA A 10 -1.30 -16.43 1.99
CA ALA A 10 -0.08 -15.71 2.32
C ALA A 10 1.00 -16.66 2.87
N ILE A 11 2.28 -16.34 2.59
CA ILE A 11 3.42 -17.09 3.11
C ILE A 11 3.57 -16.83 4.61
N CYS A 12 3.77 -17.90 5.38
CA CYS A 12 3.94 -17.81 6.82
C CYS A 12 5.30 -17.18 7.18
N LYS A 13 5.30 -15.89 7.55
CA LYS A 13 6.50 -15.17 8.03
C LYS A 13 7.18 -15.86 9.22
N PHE A 14 6.42 -16.56 10.07
CA PHE A 14 6.96 -17.30 11.22
C PHE A 14 7.62 -18.62 10.81
N ASN A 15 7.15 -19.28 9.74
CA ASN A 15 7.78 -20.49 9.20
C ASN A 15 9.12 -20.19 8.54
N LEU A 16 9.20 -19.08 7.79
CA LEU A 16 10.46 -18.61 7.20
C LEU A 16 11.55 -18.35 8.25
N ARG A 17 11.16 -18.02 9.48
CA ARG A 17 12.07 -17.81 10.61
C ARG A 17 12.25 -19.04 11.50
N GLY A 18 11.62 -20.17 11.16
CA GLY A 18 11.71 -21.41 11.95
C GLY A 18 10.97 -21.41 13.29
N MET A 19 10.09 -20.43 13.53
CA MET A 19 9.42 -20.22 14.83
C MET A 19 7.90 -20.53 14.80
N CYS A 20 7.40 -21.11 13.72
CA CYS A 20 5.97 -21.41 13.61
C CYS A 20 5.57 -22.59 14.51
N ARG A 21 4.86 -22.32 15.61
CA ARG A 21 4.36 -23.36 16.54
C ARG A 21 3.18 -24.18 15.99
N PHE A 22 2.58 -23.74 14.88
CA PHE A 22 1.40 -24.37 14.28
C PHE A 22 1.74 -25.49 13.28
N GLY A 23 3.00 -25.57 12.83
CA GLY A 23 3.45 -26.60 11.88
C GLY A 23 2.53 -26.72 10.66
N ASN A 24 2.16 -27.96 10.29
CA ASN A 24 1.29 -28.25 9.14
C ASN A 24 -0.18 -27.81 9.33
N ARG A 25 -0.56 -27.31 10.51
CA ARG A 25 -1.89 -26.74 10.79
C ARG A 25 -1.90 -25.22 10.67
N CYS A 26 -0.80 -24.59 10.26
CA CYS A 26 -0.77 -23.16 10.04
C CYS A 26 -1.69 -22.77 8.89
N TRP A 27 -2.46 -21.69 9.09
CA TRP A 27 -3.36 -21.17 8.06
C TRP A 27 -2.61 -20.59 6.84
N ASN A 28 -1.37 -20.16 7.06
CA ASN A 28 -0.46 -19.61 6.06
C ASN A 28 0.41 -20.71 5.42
N ARG A 29 0.87 -20.49 4.19
CA ARG A 29 1.68 -21.49 3.47
C ARG A 29 3.06 -21.65 4.10
N HIS A 30 3.47 -22.91 4.23
CA HIS A 30 4.81 -23.34 4.63
C HIS A 30 5.47 -23.98 3.41
N GLU A 31 6.09 -23.18 2.55
CA GLU A 31 6.91 -23.72 1.46
C GLU A 31 8.22 -24.23 2.04
N LYS A 32 8.53 -25.51 1.81
CA LYS A 32 9.86 -26.07 2.09
C LYS A 32 10.76 -25.64 0.95
N ILE A 33 11.82 -24.90 1.26
CA ILE A 33 12.87 -24.62 0.29
C ILE A 33 13.61 -25.94 0.07
N THR A 34 13.12 -26.74 -0.87
CA THR A 34 13.83 -27.91 -1.36
C THR A 34 14.60 -27.48 -2.61
N GLU A 35 15.91 -27.57 -2.49
CA GLU A 35 16.89 -27.52 -3.57
C GLU A 35 17.06 -26.15 -4.22
N VAL A 36 18.12 -25.47 -3.76
CA VAL A 36 18.74 -24.33 -4.43
C VAL A 36 19.15 -24.80 -5.83
N LYS A 37 18.38 -24.43 -6.87
CA LYS A 37 18.94 -24.41 -8.22
C LYS A 37 19.93 -23.26 -8.27
N GLU A 38 21.18 -23.58 -8.53
CA GLU A 38 22.29 -22.64 -8.66
C GLU A 38 21.88 -21.48 -9.58
N VAL A 39 21.80 -20.28 -9.02
CA VAL A 39 21.63 -19.06 -9.81
C VAL A 39 23.01 -18.71 -10.33
N GLU A 40 23.20 -18.85 -11.64
CA GLU A 40 24.41 -18.40 -12.34
C GLU A 40 24.72 -16.94 -11.96
N LYS A 41 25.97 -16.68 -11.56
CA LYS A 41 26.50 -15.35 -11.30
C LYS A 41 26.32 -14.47 -12.54
N ILE A 42 25.44 -13.48 -12.46
CA ILE A 42 25.47 -12.36 -13.40
C ILE A 42 26.42 -11.31 -12.83
N GLU A 43 27.56 -11.12 -13.47
CA GLU A 43 28.50 -10.05 -13.16
C GLU A 43 27.87 -8.69 -13.56
N PRO A 44 27.72 -7.72 -12.64
CA PRO A 44 27.18 -6.42 -12.98
C PRO A 44 28.20 -5.61 -13.79
N LYS A 45 27.85 -5.28 -15.03
CA LYS A 45 28.58 -4.36 -15.90
C LYS A 45 28.54 -2.94 -15.28
N PRO A 46 29.63 -2.14 -15.33
CA PRO A 46 29.62 -0.78 -14.80
C PRO A 46 28.63 0.06 -15.60
N ILE A 47 27.66 0.67 -14.92
CA ILE A 47 26.81 1.70 -15.50
C ILE A 47 27.35 3.02 -14.95
N GLU A 48 27.86 3.81 -15.88
CA GLU A 48 28.46 5.11 -15.65
C GLU A 48 27.41 6.09 -15.11
N GLU A 49 27.89 6.95 -14.22
CA GLU A 49 27.17 7.91 -13.42
C GLU A 49 26.42 8.92 -14.30
N GLU A 50 25.09 9.06 -14.14
CA GLU A 50 24.46 10.39 -14.18
C GLU A 50 22.97 10.38 -13.74
N SER A 51 22.63 11.41 -12.96
CA SER A 51 21.29 11.91 -12.62
C SER A 51 20.49 11.21 -11.49
N ALA A 52 20.89 11.58 -10.27
CA ALA A 52 20.05 12.23 -9.26
C ALA A 52 18.76 11.54 -8.76
N TYR A 53 18.82 11.21 -7.46
CA TYR A 53 17.76 11.25 -6.45
C TYR A 53 17.29 9.89 -5.89
N ALA A 54 18.19 9.23 -5.16
CA ALA A 54 17.79 8.39 -4.04
C ALA A 54 18.59 8.84 -2.82
N LEU A 55 17.94 9.60 -1.92
CA LEU A 55 18.56 9.97 -0.64
C LEU A 55 18.87 8.69 0.16
N SER A 56 20.12 8.63 0.57
CA SER A 56 20.82 7.52 1.20
C SER A 56 20.25 7.16 2.58
N LEU A 57 19.73 5.94 2.73
CA LEU A 57 19.48 5.35 4.05
C LEU A 57 20.80 4.88 4.66
N THR A 58 21.51 5.76 5.36
CA THR A 58 22.56 5.34 6.29
C THR A 58 21.89 4.83 7.57
N LYS A 59 21.93 3.52 7.81
CA LYS A 59 21.53 2.93 9.10
C LYS A 59 22.56 3.33 10.16
N PRO A 60 22.21 4.07 11.22
CA PRO A 60 23.10 4.19 12.36
C PRO A 60 23.14 2.84 13.08
N LYS A 61 24.33 2.23 13.11
CA LYS A 61 24.63 1.13 14.02
C LYS A 61 24.86 1.75 15.40
N ASN A 62 24.11 1.27 16.39
CA ASN A 62 24.24 1.52 17.82
C ASN A 62 23.43 2.71 18.38
N VAL A 63 22.17 2.44 18.75
CA VAL A 63 21.39 3.23 19.72
C VAL A 63 20.78 2.27 20.75
N PRO A 64 20.90 2.58 22.06
CA PRO A 64 20.45 1.67 23.13
C PRO A 64 18.92 1.52 23.15
N LEU A 65 18.47 0.28 23.40
CA LEU A 65 17.12 -0.27 23.20
C LEU A 65 16.00 0.28 24.12
N ARG A 66 16.19 1.39 24.85
CA ARG A 66 15.23 1.80 25.91
C ARG A 66 14.52 3.16 25.73
N GLU A 67 14.78 3.92 24.66
CA GLU A 67 14.02 5.16 24.38
C GLU A 67 12.99 5.02 23.25
N PHE A 68 12.63 3.79 22.85
CA PHE A 68 11.70 3.53 21.74
C PHE A 68 10.21 3.63 22.10
N PHE A 69 9.86 4.14 23.27
CA PHE A 69 8.51 4.65 23.53
C PHE A 69 8.54 6.17 23.36
N GLY A 70 8.75 6.61 22.11
CA GLY A 70 8.64 8.02 21.75
C GLY A 70 7.19 8.51 21.85
N PRO A 71 6.93 9.78 22.23
CA PRO A 71 5.60 10.32 22.32
C PRO A 71 5.07 10.76 20.94
N SER A 72 3.74 10.71 20.83
CA SER A 72 2.88 11.49 19.92
C SER A 72 2.68 10.94 18.49
N THR A 73 1.48 10.43 18.25
CA THR A 73 0.91 9.94 16.99
C THR A 73 0.81 10.97 15.86
N SER A 74 1.38 12.17 16.01
CA SER A 74 1.22 13.27 15.06
C SER A 74 1.80 12.96 13.68
N SER A 75 3.00 12.39 13.59
CA SER A 75 3.65 12.15 12.28
C SER A 75 2.95 11.08 11.44
N ALA A 76 2.41 10.03 12.08
CA ALA A 76 1.67 8.98 11.37
C ALA A 76 0.29 9.47 10.92
N GLU A 77 -0.41 10.22 11.77
CA GLU A 77 -1.70 10.81 11.44
C GLU A 77 -1.57 11.85 10.32
N GLU A 78 -0.54 12.70 10.36
CA GLU A 78 -0.21 13.67 9.31
C GLU A 78 0.08 12.97 7.97
N ALA A 79 0.90 11.91 7.97
CA ALA A 79 1.17 11.13 6.77
C ALA A 79 -0.10 10.51 6.18
N ILE A 80 -0.98 9.96 7.03
CA ILE A 80 -2.28 9.41 6.61
C ILE A 80 -3.18 10.50 6.02
N GLN A 81 -3.18 11.70 6.58
CA GLN A 81 -3.95 12.83 6.04
C GLN A 81 -3.45 13.27 4.66
N LEU A 82 -2.14 13.37 4.47
CA LEU A 82 -1.54 13.74 3.18
C LEU A 82 -1.91 12.73 2.09
N ILE A 83 -1.82 11.43 2.38
CA ILE A 83 -2.20 10.37 1.44
C ILE A 83 -3.68 10.47 1.05
N LYS A 84 -4.56 10.70 2.03
CA LYS A 84 -6.00 10.89 1.77
C LYS A 84 -6.28 12.10 0.89
N ILE A 85 -5.55 13.20 1.10
CA ILE A 85 -5.70 14.42 0.30
C ILE A 85 -5.22 14.17 -1.13
N SER A 86 -4.04 13.57 -1.31
CA SER A 86 -3.51 13.27 -2.64
C SER A 86 -4.43 12.35 -3.45
N GLU A 87 -4.99 11.31 -2.82
CA GLU A 87 -5.90 10.38 -3.50
C GLU A 87 -7.25 11.01 -3.88
N SER A 88 -7.68 12.03 -3.13
CA SER A 88 -8.96 12.70 -3.36
C SER A 88 -8.86 13.90 -4.32
N GLU A 89 -7.67 14.46 -4.53
CA GLU A 89 -7.43 15.64 -5.37
C GLU A 89 -7.78 15.43 -6.84
N GLU A 90 -7.61 14.21 -7.32
CA GLU A 90 -7.81 13.84 -8.72
C GLU A 90 -9.19 13.22 -9.01
N LYS A 91 -10.08 13.14 -8.01
CA LYS A 91 -11.44 12.60 -8.24
C LYS A 91 -12.31 13.57 -9.04
N VAL A 92 -12.72 13.11 -10.21
CA VAL A 92 -13.59 13.83 -11.15
C VAL A 92 -15.02 13.28 -11.12
N CYS A 93 -15.99 14.16 -11.33
CA CYS A 93 -17.39 13.78 -11.41
C CYS A 93 -17.72 13.12 -12.76
N GLY A 94 -18.34 11.94 -12.77
CA GLY A 94 -18.74 11.25 -14.01
C GLY A 94 -19.89 11.89 -14.81
N ILE A 95 -20.52 12.95 -14.30
CA ILE A 95 -21.64 13.66 -14.97
C ILE A 95 -21.17 15.02 -15.51
N CYS A 96 -20.54 15.84 -14.66
CA CYS A 96 -20.11 17.19 -15.05
C CYS A 96 -18.62 17.31 -15.38
N PHE A 97 -17.84 16.22 -15.19
CA PHE A 97 -16.40 16.15 -15.46
C PHE A 97 -15.51 17.13 -14.67
N ASP A 98 -16.08 17.89 -13.73
CA ASP A 98 -15.30 18.74 -12.84
C ASP A 98 -14.56 17.95 -11.76
N THR A 99 -13.39 18.46 -11.37
CA THR A 99 -12.70 18.05 -10.14
C THR A 99 -13.51 18.45 -8.91
N ILE A 100 -13.86 17.47 -8.07
CA ILE A 100 -14.79 17.66 -6.97
C ILE A 100 -14.18 18.54 -5.86
N LEU A 101 -12.90 18.35 -5.53
CA LEU A 101 -12.23 19.17 -4.52
C LEU A 101 -12.03 20.65 -4.93
N LYS A 102 -12.01 20.94 -6.23
CA LYS A 102 -11.84 22.31 -6.75
C LYS A 102 -13.10 23.18 -6.64
N LYS A 103 -14.26 22.58 -6.32
CA LYS A 103 -15.52 23.33 -6.21
C LYS A 103 -15.48 24.33 -5.06
N ILE A 104 -16.14 25.47 -5.26
CA ILE A 104 -16.15 26.60 -4.30
C ILE A 104 -16.85 26.20 -3.00
N ASN A 105 -17.99 25.50 -3.13
CA ASN A 105 -18.83 25.14 -2.00
C ASN A 105 -18.27 23.93 -1.25
N LYS A 106 -18.11 24.07 0.08
CA LYS A 106 -17.65 22.97 0.95
C LYS A 106 -18.54 21.72 0.87
N SER A 107 -19.84 21.91 0.66
CA SER A 107 -20.84 20.84 0.48
C SER A 107 -20.69 20.06 -0.83
N GLU A 108 -20.02 20.64 -1.83
CA GLU A 108 -19.78 20.01 -3.14
C GLU A 108 -18.38 19.39 -3.25
N LYS A 109 -17.50 19.63 -2.26
CA LYS A 109 -16.18 18.97 -2.14
C LYS A 109 -16.28 17.52 -1.66
N THR A 110 -17.48 17.04 -1.37
CA THR A 110 -17.76 15.63 -1.10
C THR A 110 -18.45 14.99 -2.30
N PHE A 111 -18.26 13.69 -2.47
CA PHE A 111 -18.83 12.93 -3.56
C PHE A 111 -19.53 11.67 -3.07
N GLY A 112 -20.50 11.22 -3.86
CA GLY A 112 -21.14 9.92 -3.70
C GLY A 112 -20.62 8.93 -4.74
N ILE A 113 -20.70 7.65 -4.39
CA ILE A 113 -20.48 6.51 -5.29
C ILE A 113 -21.82 5.77 -5.40
N LEU A 114 -22.22 5.36 -6.61
CA LEU A 114 -23.46 4.62 -6.80
C LEU A 114 -23.25 3.11 -6.51
N PRO A 115 -24.29 2.37 -6.11
CA PRO A 115 -24.16 0.94 -5.77
C PRO A 115 -23.60 0.06 -6.89
N ASN A 116 -23.81 0.44 -8.15
CA ASN A 116 -23.45 -0.37 -9.32
C ASN A 116 -22.16 0.09 -10.03
N CYS A 117 -21.49 1.15 -9.56
CA CYS A 117 -20.27 1.60 -10.20
C CYS A 117 -19.35 2.36 -9.23
N ASN A 118 -18.04 2.25 -9.44
CA ASN A 118 -17.02 2.96 -8.64
C ASN A 118 -16.75 4.39 -9.15
N HIS A 119 -17.68 4.96 -9.91
CA HIS A 119 -17.55 6.33 -10.39
C HIS A 119 -17.90 7.32 -9.29
N CYS A 120 -17.16 8.43 -9.23
CA CYS A 120 -17.40 9.50 -8.29
C CYS A 120 -18.41 10.49 -8.89
N PHE A 121 -19.35 10.98 -8.09
CA PHE A 121 -20.34 11.94 -8.54
C PHE A 121 -20.53 13.07 -7.53
N CYS A 122 -20.60 14.31 -8.03
CA CYS A 122 -20.86 15.49 -7.22
C CYS A 122 -22.29 15.47 -6.65
N PHE A 123 -22.51 15.96 -5.44
CA PHE A 123 -23.85 15.97 -4.83
C PHE A 123 -24.90 16.72 -5.67
N ALA A 124 -24.51 17.84 -6.29
CA ALA A 124 -25.40 18.59 -7.19
C ALA A 124 -25.81 17.76 -8.42
N CYS A 125 -24.92 16.90 -8.90
CA CYS A 125 -25.11 16.05 -10.06
C CYS A 125 -26.06 14.89 -9.72
N ILE A 126 -25.80 14.18 -8.62
CA ILE A 126 -26.64 13.07 -8.15
C ILE A 126 -28.06 13.57 -7.83
N ARG A 127 -28.21 14.73 -7.18
CA ARG A 127 -29.52 15.29 -6.83
C ARG A 127 -30.37 15.71 -8.03
N LYS A 128 -29.74 16.11 -9.14
CA LYS A 128 -30.47 16.45 -10.38
C LYS A 128 -30.85 15.23 -11.20
N TRP A 129 -30.11 14.13 -11.04
CA TRP A 129 -30.29 12.91 -11.82
C TRP A 129 -31.32 11.95 -11.23
N ARG A 130 -31.71 12.15 -9.97
CA ARG A 130 -32.78 11.41 -9.28
C ARG A 130 -33.99 12.31 -9.10
#